data_AF-A0A836XGP9-F1
#
_entry.id   AF-A0A836XGP9-F1
#
_cell.length_a   1.000
_cell.length_b   1.000
_cell.length_c   1.000
_cell.angle_alpha   90.00
_cell.angle_beta   90.00
_cell.angle_gamma   90.00
#
_symmetry.space_group_name_H-M   'P 1'
#
loop_
_entity.id
_entity.type
_entity.pdbx_description
1 polymer ?
#
loop_
_entity_poly.entity_id
_entity_poly.type
_entity_poly.pdbx_seq_one_letter_code
_entity_poly.pdbx_strand_id
1 'polypeptide(L)'
;MALYTAIALGLALPWYARAWWEAGNPVWPVANALFDGLAYKGAYSVSSGAIVGGTVGFGERAQDLLNATATSLWQWAWNEKLGWQKATGIYYVALLPGIVAYWRRPRVRWLALACLLYYLLAVLYVDGNPRYNLALFALFSALAGFVVEQLSRQSTRFLRLLVKAAFVVTVVGNLAQGYALSFQGVQYALSQQTADGFLLENEANFQAFRFVDKHLPPEAKVLLQGIVKGYYCERVYLWDHPYQMLLQYGDYKTSEQLLARLGELGITHIARMIYIPPGRTEGVGYPQYFADPLHEDFRKKYLKLLHRDNGYVVFEVVYPS
;
A
#
# COMPACT_ATOMS: atom_id res chain seq x y z
N MET A 1 -13.97 -6.12 -30.32
CA MET A 1 -14.01 -5.00 -29.36
C MET A 1 -15.13 -5.19 -28.35
N ALA A 2 -16.40 -5.25 -28.77
CA ALA A 2 -17.54 -5.38 -27.86
C ALA A 2 -17.42 -6.53 -26.83
N LEU A 3 -17.01 -7.73 -27.26
CA LEU A 3 -16.80 -8.86 -26.33
C LEU A 3 -15.73 -8.59 -25.26
N TYR A 4 -14.58 -8.05 -25.66
CA TYR A 4 -13.51 -7.71 -24.72
C TYR A 4 -13.92 -6.60 -23.76
N THR A 5 -14.65 -5.60 -24.24
CA THR A 5 -15.24 -4.55 -23.41
C THR A 5 -16.24 -5.12 -22.41
N ALA A 6 -17.12 -6.03 -22.85
CA ALA A 6 -18.10 -6.68 -21.99
C ALA A 6 -17.42 -7.52 -20.88
N ILE A 7 -16.37 -8.28 -21.22
CA ILE A 7 -15.58 -9.04 -20.25
C ILE A 7 -14.91 -8.09 -19.25
N ALA A 8 -14.23 -7.05 -19.73
CA ALA A 8 -13.55 -6.08 -18.87
C ALA A 8 -14.52 -5.39 -17.91
N LEU A 9 -15.68 -4.95 -18.40
CA LEU A 9 -16.73 -4.36 -17.56
C LEU A 9 -17.32 -5.38 -16.59
N GLY A 10 -17.58 -6.61 -17.02
CA GLY A 10 -18.09 -7.67 -16.14
C GLY A 10 -17.16 -7.98 -14.96
N LEU A 11 -15.84 -7.89 -15.18
CA LEU A 11 -14.84 -8.09 -14.13
C LEU A 11 -14.65 -6.86 -13.23
N ALA A 12 -14.78 -5.65 -13.77
CA ALA A 12 -14.47 -4.43 -13.05
C ALA A 12 -15.69 -3.82 -12.32
N LEU A 13 -16.88 -3.89 -12.91
CA LEU A 13 -18.10 -3.27 -12.37
C LEU A 13 -18.46 -3.71 -10.94
N PRO A 14 -18.32 -4.99 -10.53
CA PRO A 14 -18.62 -5.38 -9.15
C PRO A 14 -17.81 -4.57 -8.12
N TRP A 15 -16.55 -4.24 -8.42
CA TRP A 15 -15.69 -3.46 -7.54
C TRP A 15 -16.14 -2.00 -7.45
N TYR A 16 -16.45 -1.38 -8.58
CA TYR A 16 -16.97 0.00 -8.63
C TYR A 16 -18.33 0.12 -7.96
N ALA A 17 -19.22 -0.86 -8.16
CA ALA A 17 -20.53 -0.91 -7.52
C ALA A 17 -20.41 -1.08 -6.01
N ARG A 18 -19.52 -1.97 -5.55
CA ARG A 18 -19.22 -2.14 -4.12
C ARG A 18 -18.68 -0.85 -3.50
N ALA A 19 -17.70 -0.22 -4.15
CA ALA A 19 -17.14 1.04 -3.68
C ALA A 19 -18.20 2.15 -3.60
N TRP A 20 -19.09 2.23 -4.58
CA TRP A 20 -20.24 3.14 -4.54
C TRP A 20 -21.16 2.84 -3.35
N TRP A 21 -21.49 1.57 -3.11
CA TRP A 21 -22.38 1.18 -2.02
C TRP A 21 -21.78 1.44 -0.64
N GLU A 22 -20.51 1.06 -0.44
CA GLU A 22 -19.85 1.15 0.87
C GLU A 22 -19.35 2.56 1.19
N ALA A 23 -18.85 3.28 0.17
CA ALA A 23 -18.15 4.53 0.36
C ALA A 23 -18.84 5.75 -0.27
N GLY A 24 -19.93 5.56 -1.02
CA GLY A 24 -20.60 6.63 -1.77
C GLY A 24 -19.84 7.09 -3.03
N ASN A 25 -18.66 6.50 -3.30
CA ASN A 25 -17.76 6.91 -4.37
C ASN A 25 -17.23 5.66 -5.10
N PRO A 26 -17.44 5.54 -6.43
CA PRO A 26 -17.06 4.35 -7.18
C PRO A 26 -15.54 4.17 -7.24
N VAL A 27 -14.78 5.26 -7.16
CA VAL A 27 -13.32 5.29 -7.28
C VAL A 27 -12.64 5.65 -5.95
N TRP A 28 -13.35 5.45 -4.83
CA TRP A 28 -12.81 5.69 -3.48
C TRP A 28 -11.47 4.93 -3.27
N PRO A 29 -10.46 5.53 -2.60
CA PRO A 29 -10.45 6.81 -1.89
C PRO A 29 -10.12 8.04 -2.75
N VAL A 30 -10.13 7.91 -4.08
CA VAL A 30 -9.77 8.98 -5.02
C VAL A 30 -11.01 9.75 -5.45
N ALA A 31 -10.86 10.99 -5.91
CA ALA A 31 -11.93 11.81 -6.49
C ALA A 31 -13.14 12.07 -5.56
N ASN A 32 -12.93 12.10 -4.24
CA ASN A 32 -13.96 12.49 -3.27
C ASN A 32 -14.53 13.90 -3.57
N ALA A 33 -13.77 14.79 -4.23
CA ALA A 33 -14.29 16.09 -4.66
C ALA A 33 -15.36 16.01 -5.77
N LEU A 34 -15.43 14.91 -6.52
CA LEU A 34 -16.38 14.72 -7.62
C LEU A 34 -17.59 13.87 -7.22
N PHE A 35 -17.38 12.84 -6.40
CA PHE A 35 -18.40 11.86 -6.04
C PHE A 35 -18.85 11.96 -4.57
N ASP A 36 -18.30 12.89 -3.80
CA ASP A 36 -18.34 12.87 -2.33
C ASP A 36 -17.76 11.54 -1.80
N GLY A 37 -18.09 11.14 -0.58
CA GLY A 37 -17.86 9.79 -0.08
C GLY A 37 -17.16 9.75 1.28
N LEU A 38 -16.79 8.54 1.70
CA LEU A 38 -16.15 8.34 3.00
C LEU A 38 -14.88 9.19 3.11
N ALA A 39 -14.84 9.95 4.19
CA ALA A 39 -13.92 11.05 4.32
C ALA A 39 -12.48 10.55 4.54
N TYR A 40 -11.59 10.92 3.61
CA TYR A 40 -10.19 10.50 3.55
C TYR A 40 -9.30 11.69 3.13
N LYS A 41 -8.26 12.00 3.91
CA LYS A 41 -7.43 13.22 3.75
C LYS A 41 -5.94 12.98 3.37
N GLY A 42 -5.57 11.76 2.97
CA GLY A 42 -4.18 11.45 2.60
C GLY A 42 -3.93 11.60 1.10
N ALA A 43 -2.82 12.23 0.71
CA ALA A 43 -2.28 12.14 -0.65
C ALA A 43 -0.85 11.55 -0.59
N TYR A 44 -0.55 10.51 -1.34
CA TYR A 44 0.80 9.94 -1.38
C TYR A 44 1.74 10.81 -2.26
N SER A 45 2.95 11.09 -1.75
CA SER A 45 3.99 11.83 -2.47
C SER A 45 4.99 10.86 -3.07
N VAL A 46 5.25 11.03 -4.37
CA VAL A 46 6.18 10.16 -5.11
C VAL A 46 7.64 10.49 -4.78
N SER A 47 7.94 11.74 -4.45
CA SER A 47 9.29 12.18 -4.05
C SER A 47 9.72 11.69 -2.68
N SER A 48 8.80 11.66 -1.71
CA SER A 48 9.10 11.21 -0.33
C SER A 48 8.82 9.73 -0.09
N GLY A 49 7.99 9.09 -0.95
CA GLY A 49 7.48 7.74 -0.69
C GLY A 49 6.58 7.67 0.55
N ALA A 50 6.10 8.81 1.02
CA ALA A 50 5.32 8.98 2.23
C ALA A 50 3.92 9.53 1.90
N ILE A 51 2.96 9.33 2.81
CA ILE A 51 1.64 9.91 2.65
C ILE A 51 1.69 11.31 3.25
N VAL A 52 1.49 12.34 2.45
CA VAL A 52 1.47 13.74 2.88
C VAL A 52 0.03 14.12 3.22
N GLY A 53 -0.14 14.91 4.29
CA GLY A 53 -1.45 15.45 4.63
C GLY A 53 -1.91 16.50 3.62
N GLY A 54 -3.14 16.38 3.14
CA GLY A 54 -3.75 17.34 2.20
C GLY A 54 -3.56 16.99 0.73
N THR A 55 -4.14 17.79 -0.16
CA THR A 55 -4.04 17.64 -1.62
C THR A 55 -2.74 18.26 -2.13
N VAL A 56 -1.77 17.43 -2.52
CA VAL A 56 -0.55 17.89 -3.23
C VAL A 56 -0.94 18.64 -4.50
N GLY A 57 -0.45 19.87 -4.66
CA GLY A 57 -0.81 20.72 -5.80
C GLY A 57 -0.27 20.20 -7.13
N PHE A 58 -0.94 20.52 -8.25
CA PHE A 58 -0.53 20.06 -9.58
C PHE A 58 0.94 20.40 -9.92
N GLY A 59 1.41 21.59 -9.53
CA GLY A 59 2.79 22.02 -9.77
C GLY A 59 3.83 21.18 -9.03
N GLU A 60 3.58 20.86 -7.76
CA GLU A 60 4.41 19.94 -6.97
C GLU A 60 4.37 18.53 -7.55
N ARG A 61 3.18 18.04 -7.96
CA ARG A 61 3.04 16.75 -8.64
C ARG A 61 3.81 16.70 -9.97
N ALA A 62 3.87 17.80 -10.72
CA ALA A 62 4.62 17.91 -11.97
C ALA A 62 6.14 17.93 -11.74
N GLN A 63 6.62 18.59 -10.67
CA GLN A 63 8.03 18.52 -10.26
C GLN A 63 8.40 17.12 -9.75
N ASP A 64 7.53 16.51 -8.95
CA ASP A 64 7.65 15.11 -8.52
C ASP A 64 7.70 14.17 -9.73
N LEU A 65 6.90 14.40 -10.78
CA LEU A 65 6.94 13.61 -12.01
C LEU A 65 8.31 13.70 -12.71
N LEU A 66 8.93 14.87 -12.75
CA LEU A 66 10.28 15.04 -13.34
C LEU A 66 11.34 14.29 -12.51
N ASN A 67 11.27 14.41 -11.18
CA ASN A 67 12.17 13.68 -10.27
C ASN A 67 11.91 12.16 -10.31
N ALA A 68 10.66 11.72 -10.38
CA ALA A 68 10.23 10.34 -10.40
C ALA A 68 10.48 9.67 -11.76
N THR A 69 10.35 10.37 -12.89
CA THR A 69 10.75 9.78 -14.18
C THR A 69 12.25 9.53 -14.26
N ALA A 70 13.06 10.34 -13.57
CA ALA A 70 14.50 10.13 -13.46
C ALA A 70 14.89 9.07 -12.40
N THR A 71 14.10 8.88 -11.34
CA THR A 71 14.49 8.05 -10.18
C THR A 71 13.55 6.89 -9.83
N SER A 72 12.25 6.94 -10.14
CA SER A 72 11.24 6.01 -9.60
C SER A 72 11.36 4.59 -10.14
N LEU A 73 11.53 4.37 -11.44
CA LEU A 73 11.70 3.00 -11.97
C LEU A 73 12.98 2.35 -11.45
N TRP A 74 14.02 3.15 -11.20
CA TRP A 74 15.26 2.72 -10.59
C TRP A 74 15.09 2.44 -9.09
N GLN A 75 14.45 3.34 -8.35
CA GLN A 75 14.13 3.18 -6.94
C GLN A 75 13.21 1.98 -6.70
N TRP A 76 12.21 1.77 -7.56
CA TRP A 76 11.31 0.62 -7.49
C TRP A 76 12.04 -0.68 -7.78
N ALA A 77 13.01 -0.69 -8.69
CA ALA A 77 13.82 -1.89 -8.93
C ALA A 77 14.77 -2.20 -7.75
N TRP A 78 15.35 -1.19 -7.09
CA TRP A 78 16.51 -1.39 -6.21
C TRP A 78 16.29 -1.09 -4.71
N ASN A 79 15.29 -0.31 -4.30
CA ASN A 79 15.11 0.12 -2.90
C ASN A 79 14.60 -0.98 -1.95
N GLU A 80 15.48 -1.59 -1.14
CA GLU A 80 15.18 -2.65 -0.15
C GLU A 80 13.95 -2.43 0.73
N LYS A 81 13.57 -1.20 1.00
CA LYS A 81 12.42 -0.88 1.85
C LYS A 81 11.06 -1.12 1.17
N LEU A 82 11.03 -1.31 -0.16
CA LEU A 82 9.80 -1.50 -0.93
C LEU A 82 9.30 -2.96 -0.94
N GLY A 83 10.09 -3.93 -0.43
CA GLY A 83 9.69 -5.33 -0.35
C GLY A 83 9.18 -5.90 -1.69
N TRP A 84 7.97 -6.47 -1.68
CA TRP A 84 7.30 -7.04 -2.87
C TRP A 84 7.03 -6.03 -3.98
N GLN A 85 6.97 -4.73 -3.68
CA GLN A 85 6.76 -3.70 -4.70
C GLN A 85 7.95 -3.60 -5.66
N LYS A 86 9.09 -4.24 -5.35
CA LYS A 86 10.26 -4.34 -6.23
C LYS A 86 10.20 -5.42 -7.29
N ALA A 87 9.21 -6.31 -7.24
CA ALA A 87 9.07 -7.42 -8.19
C ALA A 87 8.81 -6.95 -9.64
N THR A 88 8.73 -5.64 -9.88
CA THR A 88 8.53 -5.03 -11.20
C THR A 88 9.81 -4.99 -12.05
N GLY A 89 11.00 -4.98 -11.41
CA GLY A 89 12.31 -5.10 -12.06
C GLY A 89 12.74 -3.95 -12.99
N ILE A 90 13.98 -4.02 -13.51
CA ILE A 90 14.63 -2.98 -14.36
C ILE A 90 14.23 -3.04 -15.84
N TYR A 91 13.41 -4.03 -16.22
CA TYR A 91 13.23 -4.46 -17.61
C TYR A 91 12.59 -3.40 -18.50
N TYR A 92 11.71 -2.58 -17.93
CA TYR A 92 11.02 -1.52 -18.67
C TYR A 92 11.97 -0.44 -19.18
N VAL A 93 13.05 -0.14 -18.44
CA VAL A 93 14.06 0.86 -18.83
C VAL A 93 14.89 0.35 -20.00
N ALA A 94 15.27 -0.94 -19.98
CA ALA A 94 16.06 -1.56 -21.05
C ALA A 94 15.32 -1.60 -22.41
N LEU A 95 14.00 -1.42 -22.41
CA LEU A 95 13.14 -1.55 -23.59
C LEU A 95 12.77 -0.20 -24.22
N LEU A 96 13.02 0.92 -23.53
CA LEU A 96 12.76 2.27 -24.05
C LEU A 96 13.38 2.53 -25.43
N PRO A 97 14.65 2.14 -25.71
CA PRO A 97 15.23 2.33 -27.04
C PRO A 97 14.47 1.58 -28.15
N GLY A 98 13.92 0.41 -27.83
CA GLY A 98 13.14 -0.38 -28.77
C GLY A 98 11.79 0.24 -29.09
N ILE A 99 11.12 0.86 -28.10
CA ILE A 99 9.86 1.59 -28.32
C ILE A 99 10.10 2.76 -29.29
N VAL A 100 11.21 3.49 -29.11
CA VAL A 100 11.61 4.60 -30.00
C VAL A 100 11.88 4.08 -31.42
N ALA A 101 12.63 2.99 -31.55
CA ALA A 101 12.97 2.40 -32.86
C ALA A 101 11.72 1.98 -33.66
N TYR A 102 10.65 1.52 -32.99
CA TYR A 102 9.41 1.09 -33.63
C TYR A 102 8.26 2.09 -33.53
N TRP A 103 8.52 3.34 -33.12
CA TRP A 103 7.49 4.37 -32.92
C TRP A 103 6.62 4.63 -34.16
N ARG A 104 7.17 4.45 -35.36
CA ARG A 104 6.43 4.62 -36.62
C ARG A 104 5.29 3.61 -36.80
N ARG A 105 5.27 2.50 -36.05
CA ARG A 105 4.17 1.53 -36.11
C ARG A 105 2.98 2.05 -35.29
N PRO A 106 1.79 2.24 -35.89
CA PRO A 106 0.65 2.85 -35.20
C PRO A 106 0.26 2.15 -33.90
N ARG A 107 0.30 0.81 -33.87
CA ARG A 107 -0.04 0.01 -32.67
C ARG A 107 0.93 0.27 -31.51
N VAL A 108 2.23 0.36 -31.79
CA VAL A 108 3.26 0.67 -30.78
C VAL A 108 3.05 2.07 -30.25
N ARG A 109 2.84 3.04 -31.15
CA ARG A 109 2.56 4.43 -30.78
C ARG A 109 1.33 4.55 -29.88
N TRP A 110 0.20 3.96 -30.26
CA TRP A 110 -1.03 4.05 -29.46
C TRP A 110 -0.89 3.38 -28.10
N LEU A 111 -0.23 2.22 -28.03
CA LEU A 111 -0.02 1.53 -26.76
C LEU A 111 0.98 2.29 -25.87
N ALA A 112 2.03 2.88 -26.44
CA ALA A 112 2.97 3.73 -25.71
C ALA A 112 2.30 5.02 -25.20
N LEU A 113 1.46 5.66 -26.02
CA LEU A 113 0.66 6.81 -25.60
C LEU A 113 -0.35 6.45 -24.50
N ALA A 114 -0.97 5.27 -24.57
CA ALA A 114 -1.86 4.77 -23.52
C ALA A 114 -1.09 4.53 -22.21
N CYS A 115 0.11 3.94 -22.28
CA CYS A 115 0.99 3.78 -21.11
C CYS A 115 1.39 5.13 -20.52
N LEU A 116 1.78 6.09 -21.37
CA LEU A 116 2.15 7.43 -20.93
C LEU A 116 0.97 8.13 -20.27
N LEU A 117 -0.21 8.12 -20.90
CA LEU A 117 -1.42 8.71 -20.34
C LEU A 117 -1.79 8.06 -19.00
N TYR A 118 -1.75 6.73 -18.93
CA TYR A 118 -2.01 6.02 -17.68
C TYR A 118 -1.01 6.41 -16.58
N TYR A 119 0.29 6.42 -16.89
CA TYR A 119 1.32 6.80 -15.94
C TYR A 119 1.13 8.24 -15.46
N LEU A 120 0.84 9.17 -16.37
CA LEU A 120 0.50 10.55 -16.01
C LEU A 120 -0.73 10.58 -15.10
N LEU A 121 -1.80 9.84 -15.40
CA LEU A 121 -2.97 9.80 -14.54
C LEU A 121 -2.65 9.19 -13.15
N ALA A 122 -1.88 8.10 -13.10
CA ALA A 122 -1.50 7.42 -11.87
C ALA A 122 -0.62 8.31 -10.99
N VAL A 123 0.36 9.01 -11.56
CA VAL A 123 1.23 9.93 -10.82
C VAL A 123 0.49 11.20 -10.43
N LEU A 124 -0.27 11.80 -11.35
CA LEU A 124 -0.92 13.09 -11.12
C LEU A 124 -2.19 12.99 -10.28
N TYR A 125 -2.86 11.84 -10.23
CA TYR A 125 -4.16 11.71 -9.53
C TYR A 125 -4.22 10.56 -8.52
N VAL A 126 -3.43 9.50 -8.71
CA VAL A 126 -3.42 8.32 -7.82
C VAL A 126 -2.10 8.23 -7.06
N ASP A 127 -1.53 9.42 -6.80
CA ASP A 127 -0.44 9.64 -5.87
C ASP A 127 0.82 8.79 -6.14
N GLY A 128 0.99 8.23 -7.34
CA GLY A 128 2.17 7.48 -7.79
C GLY A 128 2.63 6.32 -6.90
N ASN A 129 1.76 5.75 -6.06
CA ASN A 129 2.10 4.52 -5.35
C ASN A 129 2.33 3.38 -6.36
N PRO A 130 3.43 2.60 -6.26
CA PRO A 130 3.75 1.55 -7.23
C PRO A 130 2.63 0.53 -7.42
N ARG A 131 1.83 0.27 -6.36
CA ARG A 131 0.72 -0.69 -6.40
C ARG A 131 -0.36 -0.31 -7.42
N TYR A 132 -0.54 0.98 -7.68
CA TYR A 132 -1.51 1.45 -8.67
C TYR A 132 -0.97 1.36 -10.10
N ASN A 133 0.31 1.04 -10.29
CA ASN A 133 0.91 0.88 -11.61
C ASN A 133 0.85 -0.56 -12.13
N LEU A 134 0.15 -1.48 -11.47
CA LEU A 134 -0.01 -2.87 -11.94
C LEU A 134 -0.58 -2.96 -13.36
N ALA A 135 -1.58 -2.14 -13.68
CA ALA A 135 -2.15 -2.11 -15.04
C ALA A 135 -1.14 -1.53 -16.05
N LEU A 136 -0.34 -0.53 -15.65
CA LEU A 136 0.75 -0.01 -16.48
C LEU A 136 1.76 -1.10 -16.84
N PHE A 137 2.14 -1.93 -15.86
CA PHE A 137 3.07 -3.04 -16.08
C PHE A 137 2.51 -4.09 -17.04
N ALA A 138 1.21 -4.37 -17.00
CA ALA A 138 0.57 -5.25 -17.96
C ALA A 138 0.66 -4.71 -19.41
N LEU A 139 0.38 -3.42 -19.61
CA LEU A 139 0.50 -2.77 -20.92
C LEU A 139 1.95 -2.71 -21.40
N PHE A 140 2.88 -2.37 -20.51
CA PHE A 140 4.31 -2.39 -20.82
C PHE A 140 4.82 -3.78 -21.16
N SER A 141 4.29 -4.84 -20.54
CA SER A 141 4.67 -6.22 -20.85
C SER A 141 4.33 -6.59 -22.31
N ALA A 142 3.21 -6.09 -22.83
CA ALA A 142 2.86 -6.27 -24.25
C ALA A 142 3.81 -5.52 -25.19
N LEU A 143 4.16 -4.27 -24.86
CA LEU A 143 5.17 -3.50 -25.61
C LEU A 143 6.54 -4.17 -25.56
N ALA A 144 6.94 -4.64 -24.38
CA ALA A 144 8.18 -5.37 -24.14
C ALA A 144 8.28 -6.61 -25.02
N GLY A 145 7.25 -7.46 -24.98
CA GLY A 145 7.18 -8.68 -25.79
C GLY A 145 7.30 -8.37 -27.29
N PHE A 146 6.60 -7.35 -27.76
CA PHE A 146 6.71 -6.89 -29.15
C PHE A 146 8.13 -6.46 -29.52
N VAL A 147 8.76 -5.61 -28.70
CA VAL A 147 10.13 -5.11 -28.95
C VAL A 147 11.13 -6.27 -28.98
N VAL A 148 11.06 -7.19 -28.01
CA VAL A 148 11.92 -8.37 -27.93
C VAL A 148 11.73 -9.26 -29.16
N GLU A 149 10.49 -9.50 -29.59
CA GLU A 149 10.20 -10.28 -30.80
C GLU A 149 10.86 -9.63 -32.04
N GLN A 150 10.68 -8.32 -32.25
CA GLN A 150 11.26 -7.65 -33.41
C GLN A 150 12.79 -7.64 -33.37
N LEU A 151 13.39 -7.38 -32.20
CA LEU A 151 14.84 -7.40 -32.03
C LEU A 151 15.43 -8.82 -32.20
N SER A 152 14.69 -9.86 -31.80
CA SER A 152 15.10 -11.25 -31.98
C SER A 152 15.11 -11.70 -33.45
N ARG A 153 14.40 -10.97 -34.33
CA ARG A 153 14.35 -11.23 -35.78
C ARG A 153 15.37 -10.42 -36.58
N GLN A 154 16.17 -9.57 -35.92
CA GLN A 154 17.21 -8.78 -36.59
C GLN A 154 18.23 -9.67 -37.31
N SER A 155 18.71 -9.22 -38.47
CA SER A 155 19.68 -9.95 -39.30
C SER A 155 21.04 -10.09 -38.62
N THR A 156 21.42 -9.11 -37.81
CA THR A 156 22.69 -9.09 -37.06
C THR A 156 22.70 -10.18 -35.98
N ARG A 157 23.51 -11.22 -36.19
CA ARG A 157 23.64 -12.38 -35.29
C ARG A 157 24.01 -11.97 -33.85
N PHE A 158 24.92 -11.01 -33.69
CA PHE A 158 25.34 -10.52 -32.38
C PHE A 158 24.18 -9.90 -31.59
N LEU A 159 23.45 -8.96 -32.20
CA LEU A 159 22.31 -8.29 -31.56
C LEU A 159 21.22 -9.30 -31.17
N ARG A 160 20.95 -10.26 -32.05
CA ARG A 160 20.01 -11.35 -31.79
C ARG A 160 20.43 -12.18 -30.57
N LEU A 161 21.71 -12.56 -30.49
CA LEU A 161 22.24 -13.35 -29.37
C LEU A 161 22.17 -12.55 -28.06
N LEU A 162 22.57 -11.27 -28.11
CA LEU A 162 22.54 -10.37 -26.97
C LEU A 162 21.11 -10.23 -26.40
N VAL A 163 20.12 -10.01 -27.27
CA VAL A 163 18.71 -9.90 -26.84
C VAL A 163 18.19 -11.19 -26.23
N LYS A 164 18.52 -12.35 -26.82
CA LYS A 164 18.13 -13.66 -26.26
C LYS A 164 18.78 -13.92 -24.91
N ALA A 165 20.09 -13.64 -24.79
CA ALA A 165 20.82 -13.80 -23.54
C ALA A 165 20.25 -12.88 -22.46
N ALA A 166 20.03 -11.60 -22.77
CA ALA A 166 19.43 -10.64 -21.85
C ALA A 166 18.02 -11.08 -21.40
N PHE A 167 17.21 -11.63 -22.31
CA PHE A 167 15.89 -12.18 -21.98
C PHE A 167 15.98 -13.39 -21.04
N VAL A 168 16.88 -14.34 -21.31
CA VAL A 168 17.06 -15.51 -20.43
C VAL A 168 17.55 -15.11 -19.04
N VAL A 169 18.57 -14.24 -18.97
CA VAL A 169 19.09 -13.71 -17.70
C VAL A 169 17.98 -12.99 -16.93
N THR A 170 17.14 -12.23 -17.63
CA THR A 170 15.97 -11.55 -17.05
C THR A 170 14.97 -12.53 -16.45
N VAL A 171 14.58 -13.57 -17.18
CA VAL A 171 13.63 -14.57 -16.69
C VAL A 171 14.18 -15.30 -15.48
N VAL A 172 15.43 -15.77 -15.55
CA VAL A 172 16.09 -16.47 -14.43
C VAL A 172 16.25 -15.56 -13.22
N GLY A 173 16.66 -14.30 -13.43
CA GLY A 173 16.79 -13.31 -12.36
C GLY A 173 15.47 -13.02 -11.66
N ASN A 174 14.37 -12.86 -12.41
CA ASN A 174 13.03 -12.68 -11.84
C ASN A 174 12.57 -13.91 -11.05
N LEU A 175 12.79 -15.11 -11.57
CA LEU A 175 12.43 -16.34 -10.86
C LEU A 175 13.21 -16.48 -9.55
N ALA A 176 14.52 -16.20 -9.59
CA ALA A 176 15.36 -16.21 -8.39
C ALA A 176 14.93 -15.15 -7.37
N GLN A 177 14.63 -13.92 -7.83
CA GLN A 177 14.15 -12.84 -6.96
C GLN A 177 12.76 -13.18 -6.38
N GLY A 178 11.83 -13.67 -7.20
CA GLY A 178 10.50 -14.09 -6.78
C GLY A 178 10.57 -15.22 -5.75
N TYR A 179 11.45 -16.19 -5.96
CA TYR A 179 11.72 -17.25 -4.98
C TYR A 179 12.30 -16.68 -3.68
N ALA A 180 13.30 -15.80 -3.76
CA ALA A 180 13.90 -15.17 -2.58
C ALA A 180 12.85 -14.39 -1.75
N LEU A 181 11.96 -13.64 -2.41
CA LEU A 181 10.89 -12.89 -1.76
C LEU A 181 9.79 -13.79 -1.18
N SER A 182 9.54 -14.96 -1.79
CA SER A 182 8.55 -15.93 -1.33
C SER A 182 9.12 -17.02 -0.43
N PHE A 183 10.42 -17.00 -0.14
CA PHE A 183 11.12 -18.12 0.48
C PHE A 183 10.45 -18.57 1.79
N GLN A 184 10.08 -17.63 2.67
CA GLN A 184 9.38 -17.94 3.92
C GLN A 184 8.03 -18.64 3.68
N GLY A 185 7.23 -18.16 2.71
CA GLY A 185 5.95 -18.77 2.36
C GLY A 185 6.11 -20.14 1.71
N VAL A 186 7.13 -20.33 0.88
CA VAL A 186 7.47 -21.64 0.29
C VAL A 186 7.93 -22.62 1.37
N GLN A 187 8.79 -22.20 2.29
CA GLN A 187 9.23 -23.01 3.43
C GLN A 187 8.03 -23.43 4.29
N TYR A 188 7.14 -22.50 4.61
CA TYR A 188 5.91 -22.80 5.35
C TYR A 188 5.05 -23.83 4.62
N ALA A 189 4.77 -23.63 3.33
CA ALA A 189 3.95 -24.54 2.52
C ALA A 189 4.52 -25.98 2.43
N LEU A 190 5.84 -26.13 2.56
CA LEU A 190 6.53 -27.42 2.55
C LEU A 190 6.78 -27.99 3.96
N SER A 191 6.49 -27.21 5.01
CA SER A 191 6.71 -27.58 6.40
C SER A 191 5.48 -28.27 7.01
N GLN A 192 5.66 -28.83 8.22
CA GLN A 192 4.55 -29.29 9.07
C GLN A 192 4.08 -28.23 10.07
N GLN A 193 4.47 -26.96 9.89
CA GLN A 193 4.09 -25.88 10.78
C GLN A 193 2.59 -25.60 10.69
N THR A 194 1.96 -25.27 11.83
CA THR A 194 0.57 -24.83 11.85
C THR A 194 0.44 -23.38 11.39
N ALA A 195 -0.73 -23.00 10.89
CA ALA A 195 -1.01 -21.61 10.50
C ALA A 195 -0.73 -20.62 11.63
N ASP A 196 -1.21 -20.92 12.85
CA ASP A 196 -0.94 -20.10 14.03
C ASP A 196 0.55 -19.97 14.34
N GLY A 197 1.31 -21.07 14.21
CA GLY A 197 2.76 -21.06 14.42
C GLY A 197 3.46 -20.13 13.44
N PHE A 198 3.09 -20.21 12.16
CA PHE A 198 3.62 -19.34 11.13
C PHE A 198 3.28 -17.87 11.39
N LEU A 199 2.04 -17.57 11.79
CA LEU A 199 1.61 -16.21 12.08
C LEU A 199 2.31 -15.63 13.32
N LEU A 200 2.54 -16.42 14.37
CA LEU A 200 3.30 -15.99 15.54
C LEU A 200 4.75 -15.62 15.21
N GLU A 201 5.35 -16.28 14.22
CA GLU A 201 6.71 -16.01 13.78
C GLU A 201 6.81 -14.85 12.77
N ASN A 202 5.79 -14.65 11.93
CA ASN A 202 5.88 -13.77 10.76
C ASN A 202 4.98 -12.53 10.81
N GLU A 203 3.94 -12.51 11.64
CA GLU A 203 3.04 -11.36 11.77
C GLU A 203 3.08 -10.81 13.21
N ALA A 204 3.79 -9.69 13.37
CA ALA A 204 4.15 -9.16 14.67
C ALA A 204 2.94 -8.84 15.58
N ASN A 205 1.80 -8.42 15.00
CA ASN A 205 0.60 -8.07 15.77
C ASN A 205 -0.30 -9.27 16.10
N PHE A 206 0.00 -10.47 15.57
CA PHE A 206 -0.85 -11.65 15.74
C PHE A 206 -0.95 -12.08 17.21
N GLN A 207 0.14 -11.99 17.97
CA GLN A 207 0.14 -12.35 19.39
C GLN A 207 -0.82 -11.47 20.21
N ALA A 208 -0.78 -10.16 19.99
CA ALA A 208 -1.67 -9.22 20.66
C ALA A 208 -3.15 -9.46 20.29
N PHE A 209 -3.44 -9.77 19.03
CA PHE A 209 -4.82 -10.07 18.61
C PHE A 209 -5.32 -11.41 19.14
N ARG A 210 -4.47 -12.43 19.17
CA ARG A 210 -4.80 -13.68 19.85
C ARG A 210 -5.12 -13.48 21.33
N PHE A 211 -4.44 -12.57 22.02
CA PHE A 211 -4.82 -12.18 23.38
C PHE A 211 -6.20 -11.52 23.40
N VAL A 212 -6.44 -10.54 22.51
CA VAL A 212 -7.71 -9.84 22.37
C VAL A 212 -8.86 -10.83 22.18
N ASP A 213 -8.73 -11.74 21.23
CA ASP A 213 -9.80 -12.65 20.83
C ASP A 213 -10.11 -13.70 21.90
N LYS A 214 -9.13 -14.04 22.74
CA LYS A 214 -9.30 -15.02 23.81
C LYS A 214 -9.81 -14.42 25.13
N HIS A 215 -9.47 -13.17 25.44
CA HIS A 215 -9.69 -12.61 26.79
C HIS A 215 -10.64 -11.42 26.84
N LEU A 216 -10.84 -10.72 25.72
CA LEU A 216 -11.79 -9.60 25.70
C LEU A 216 -13.20 -10.11 25.43
N PRO A 217 -14.23 -9.46 26.00
CA PRO A 217 -15.59 -9.87 25.77
C PRO A 217 -16.00 -9.64 24.30
N PRO A 218 -17.00 -10.36 23.77
CA PRO A 218 -17.40 -10.25 22.36
C PRO A 218 -17.83 -8.85 21.91
N GLU A 219 -18.42 -8.07 22.82
CA GLU A 219 -18.85 -6.69 22.61
C GLU A 219 -17.71 -5.67 22.69
N ALA A 220 -16.49 -6.10 23.00
CA ALA A 220 -15.34 -5.21 23.06
C ALA A 220 -15.11 -4.56 21.70
N LYS A 221 -15.04 -3.23 21.70
CA LYS A 221 -14.60 -2.42 20.56
C LYS A 221 -13.17 -1.94 20.76
N VAL A 222 -12.28 -2.27 19.83
CA VAL A 222 -10.83 -2.09 19.96
C VAL A 222 -10.32 -0.99 19.01
N LEU A 223 -9.64 0.02 19.55
CA LEU A 223 -8.88 0.98 18.75
C LEU A 223 -7.47 0.46 18.48
N LEU A 224 -7.06 0.43 17.21
CA LEU A 224 -5.79 -0.15 16.76
C LEU A 224 -4.73 0.95 16.53
N GLN A 225 -4.14 1.47 17.60
CA GLN A 225 -3.18 2.58 17.58
C GLN A 225 -1.83 2.19 16.96
N GLY A 226 -1.48 2.82 15.83
CA GLY A 226 -0.27 2.50 15.06
C GLY A 226 -0.36 1.22 14.23
N ILE A 227 -1.54 0.59 14.18
CA ILE A 227 -1.76 -0.71 13.54
C ILE A 227 -2.83 -0.56 12.45
N VAL A 228 -2.42 -0.78 11.20
CA VAL A 228 -3.31 -0.69 10.02
C VAL A 228 -3.85 -2.04 9.55
N LYS A 229 -3.28 -3.14 10.04
CA LYS A 229 -3.67 -4.50 9.69
C LYS A 229 -4.50 -5.09 10.83
N GLY A 230 -5.83 -5.01 10.75
CA GLY A 230 -6.73 -5.59 11.76
C GLY A 230 -7.25 -6.99 11.42
N TYR A 231 -6.77 -7.63 10.34
CA TYR A 231 -7.39 -8.83 9.76
C TYR A 231 -7.58 -10.00 10.75
N TYR A 232 -6.64 -10.19 11.68
CA TYR A 232 -6.70 -11.25 12.69
C TYR A 232 -7.34 -10.82 14.01
N CYS A 233 -7.95 -9.63 14.09
CA CYS A 233 -8.71 -9.21 15.26
C CYS A 233 -10.18 -9.56 15.03
N GLU A 234 -10.71 -10.51 15.79
CA GLU A 234 -12.10 -10.96 15.67
C GLU A 234 -13.09 -10.01 16.36
N ARG A 235 -12.59 -9.10 17.22
CA ARG A 235 -13.39 -8.05 17.84
C ARG A 235 -13.67 -6.89 16.89
N VAL A 236 -14.78 -6.18 17.09
CA VAL A 236 -15.06 -4.95 16.34
C VAL A 236 -13.91 -3.98 16.58
N TYR A 237 -13.29 -3.50 15.50
CA TYR A 237 -12.13 -2.63 15.63
C TYR A 237 -12.22 -1.38 14.77
N LEU A 238 -11.48 -0.35 15.19
CA LEU A 238 -11.20 0.83 14.40
C LEU A 238 -9.70 0.93 14.17
N TRP A 239 -9.28 0.95 12.91
CA TRP A 239 -7.90 1.24 12.56
C TRP A 239 -7.54 2.72 12.76
N ASP A 240 -6.34 2.97 13.27
CA ASP A 240 -5.93 4.32 13.64
C ASP A 240 -5.02 4.96 12.58
N HIS A 241 -5.50 5.12 11.36
CA HIS A 241 -4.73 5.80 10.31
C HIS A 241 -4.82 7.33 10.46
N PRO A 242 -3.74 8.13 10.47
CA PRO A 242 -3.80 9.59 10.62
C PRO A 242 -4.68 10.38 9.61
N TYR A 243 -5.16 9.72 8.55
CA TYR A 243 -6.04 10.32 7.54
C TYR A 243 -7.46 9.77 7.55
N GLN A 244 -7.76 8.84 8.46
CA GLN A 244 -9.13 8.47 8.77
C GLN A 244 -9.77 9.63 9.54
N MET A 245 -11.01 9.97 9.23
CA MET A 245 -11.64 11.18 9.76
C MET A 245 -12.45 10.98 11.03
N LEU A 246 -12.52 9.75 11.58
CA LEU A 246 -13.32 9.49 12.80
C LEU A 246 -12.59 9.93 14.07
N LEU A 247 -11.24 9.83 14.09
CA LEU A 247 -10.39 10.21 15.20
C LEU A 247 -9.17 10.99 14.69
N GLN A 248 -9.20 12.32 14.81
CA GLN A 248 -8.08 13.20 14.45
C GLN A 248 -7.44 13.73 15.73
N TYR A 249 -6.29 13.17 16.13
CA TYR A 249 -5.69 13.48 17.43
C TYR A 249 -5.38 14.97 17.64
N GLY A 250 -5.12 15.72 16.57
CA GLY A 250 -4.88 17.17 16.63
C GLY A 250 -6.07 17.99 17.13
N ASP A 251 -7.28 17.45 17.05
CA ASP A 251 -8.52 18.11 17.49
C ASP A 251 -8.68 18.08 19.02
N TYR A 252 -7.96 17.20 19.72
CA TYR A 252 -8.03 17.05 21.18
C TYR A 252 -6.81 17.69 21.83
N LYS A 253 -7.05 18.58 22.81
CA LYS A 253 -5.98 19.26 23.56
C LYS A 253 -5.75 18.64 24.94
N THR A 254 -6.73 17.90 25.46
CA THR A 254 -6.64 17.24 26.76
C THR A 254 -7.05 15.77 26.68
N SER A 255 -6.60 14.98 27.65
CA SER A 255 -6.93 13.56 27.72
C SER A 255 -8.42 13.31 27.99
N GLU A 256 -9.10 14.24 28.67
CA GLU A 256 -10.54 14.20 28.92
C GLU A 256 -11.33 14.35 27.61
N GLN A 257 -10.90 15.25 26.72
CA GLN A 257 -11.54 15.42 25.40
C GLN A 257 -11.36 14.17 24.53
N LEU A 258 -10.16 13.58 24.56
CA LEU A 258 -9.90 12.33 23.87
C LEU A 258 -10.76 11.19 24.45
N LEU A 259 -10.88 11.10 25.78
CA LEU A 259 -11.72 10.09 26.44
C LEU A 259 -13.19 10.22 26.04
N ALA A 260 -13.74 11.43 26.08
CA ALA A 260 -15.11 11.72 25.68
C ALA A 260 -15.37 11.24 24.24
N ARG A 261 -14.46 11.55 23.32
CA ARG A 261 -14.56 11.09 21.94
C ARG A 261 -14.50 9.57 21.81
N LEU A 262 -13.58 8.92 22.52
CA LEU A 262 -13.50 7.45 22.51
C LEU A 262 -14.79 6.83 23.06
N GLY A 263 -15.40 7.46 24.08
CA GLY A 263 -16.71 7.09 24.62
C GLY A 263 -17.84 7.23 23.61
N GLU A 264 -17.92 8.35 22.87
CA GLU A 264 -18.89 8.53 21.77
C GLU A 264 -18.75 7.45 20.68
N LEU A 265 -17.51 7.05 20.40
CA LEU A 265 -17.21 5.99 19.44
C LEU A 265 -17.42 4.59 20.03
N GLY A 266 -17.75 4.46 21.32
CA GLY A 266 -17.95 3.20 22.02
C GLY A 266 -16.69 2.35 22.13
N ILE A 267 -15.50 2.96 22.09
CA ILE A 267 -14.23 2.26 22.23
C ILE A 267 -14.09 1.78 23.67
N THR A 268 -13.74 0.51 23.87
CA THR A 268 -13.57 -0.09 25.20
C THR A 268 -12.12 -0.48 25.48
N HIS A 269 -11.36 -0.76 24.41
CA HIS A 269 -10.00 -1.26 24.51
C HIS A 269 -9.11 -0.60 23.46
N ILE A 270 -7.81 -0.57 23.73
CA ILE A 270 -6.80 -0.06 22.80
C ILE A 270 -5.71 -1.12 22.62
N ALA A 271 -5.52 -1.59 21.40
CA ALA A 271 -4.33 -2.32 21.00
C ALA A 271 -3.34 -1.32 20.38
N ARG A 272 -2.15 -1.18 20.96
CA ARG A 272 -1.19 -0.13 20.60
C ARG A 272 0.17 -0.74 20.28
N MET A 273 0.76 -0.30 19.17
CA MET A 273 2.16 -0.61 18.84
C MET A 273 3.10 0.21 19.74
N ILE A 274 4.09 -0.46 20.36
CA ILE A 274 5.01 0.16 21.32
C ILE A 274 5.93 1.17 20.64
N TYR A 275 6.52 0.78 19.50
CA TYR A 275 7.43 1.61 18.74
C TYR A 275 6.88 1.84 17.33
N ILE A 276 6.56 3.09 17.00
CA ILE A 276 6.16 3.45 15.65
C ILE A 276 7.43 3.76 14.85
N PRO A 277 7.69 3.06 13.72
CA PRO A 277 8.87 3.32 12.92
C PRO A 277 8.91 4.77 12.41
N PRO A 278 10.11 5.39 12.26
CA PRO A 278 10.25 6.79 11.84
C PRO A 278 9.52 7.13 10.54
N GLY A 279 9.50 6.19 9.58
CA GLY A 279 8.78 6.37 8.32
C GLY A 279 7.25 6.52 8.47
N ARG A 280 6.67 6.11 9.60
CA ARG A 280 5.25 6.34 9.93
C ARG A 280 5.05 7.59 10.77
N THR A 281 5.97 7.93 11.66
CA THR A 281 5.85 9.15 12.47
C THR A 281 6.10 10.39 11.62
N GLU A 282 7.26 10.50 10.99
CA GLU A 282 7.66 11.65 10.16
C GLU A 282 6.96 11.64 8.81
N GLY A 283 6.75 10.44 8.25
CA GLY A 283 6.21 10.29 6.91
C GLY A 283 4.68 10.32 6.83
N VAL A 284 3.96 9.80 7.82
CA VAL A 284 2.48 9.63 7.76
C VAL A 284 1.78 10.40 8.90
N GLY A 285 2.53 10.92 9.87
CA GLY A 285 1.98 11.72 10.97
C GLY A 285 1.42 10.90 12.14
N TYR A 286 1.85 9.64 12.31
CA TYR A 286 1.49 8.90 13.53
C TYR A 286 2.22 9.51 14.73
N PRO A 287 1.54 9.72 15.88
CA PRO A 287 2.21 10.07 17.11
C PRO A 287 3.01 8.87 17.62
N GLN A 288 4.18 9.14 18.21
CA GLN A 288 4.85 8.14 19.03
C GLN A 288 4.12 8.10 20.38
N TYR A 289 3.06 7.29 20.49
CA TYR A 289 2.09 7.32 21.59
C TYR A 289 2.67 7.26 23.02
N PHE A 290 3.86 6.69 23.19
CA PHE A 290 4.54 6.60 24.48
C PHE A 290 5.47 7.78 24.81
N ALA A 291 5.73 8.64 23.82
CA ALA A 291 6.52 9.86 23.97
C ALA A 291 5.67 11.13 23.76
N ASP A 292 4.49 10.99 23.17
CA ASP A 292 3.54 12.08 22.98
C ASP A 292 2.88 12.49 24.31
N PRO A 293 2.94 13.78 24.71
CA PRO A 293 2.43 14.23 26.00
C PRO A 293 0.94 13.96 26.23
N LEU A 294 0.11 14.14 25.20
CA LEU A 294 -1.34 13.93 25.29
C LEU A 294 -1.63 12.45 25.50
N HIS A 295 -1.01 11.58 24.71
CA HIS A 295 -1.21 10.14 24.80
C HIS A 295 -0.65 9.53 26.08
N GLU A 296 0.45 10.07 26.62
CA GLU A 296 1.01 9.63 27.90
C GLU A 296 0.18 10.09 29.09
N ASP A 297 -0.34 11.32 29.09
CA ASP A 297 -1.29 11.78 30.10
C ASP A 297 -2.56 10.91 30.07
N PHE A 298 -3.11 10.69 28.87
CA PHE A 298 -4.27 9.82 28.66
C PHE A 298 -4.00 8.39 29.17
N ARG A 299 -2.84 7.82 28.85
CA ARG A 299 -2.46 6.47 29.31
C ARG A 299 -2.41 6.37 30.83
N LYS A 300 -1.82 7.36 31.50
CA LYS A 300 -1.67 7.34 32.97
C LYS A 300 -3.01 7.47 33.69
N LYS A 301 -3.96 8.23 33.12
CA LYS A 301 -5.27 8.49 33.74
C LYS A 301 -6.32 7.43 33.42
N TYR A 302 -6.40 6.99 32.17
CA TYR A 302 -7.56 6.28 31.65
C TYR A 302 -7.26 4.91 31.05
N LEU A 303 -6.00 4.46 31.03
CA LEU A 303 -5.65 3.14 30.48
C LEU A 303 -5.14 2.18 31.55
N LYS A 304 -5.76 1.00 31.59
CA LYS A 304 -5.30 -0.12 32.42
C LYS A 304 -4.67 -1.19 31.54
N LEU A 305 -3.43 -1.54 31.82
CA LEU A 305 -2.68 -2.54 31.05
C LEU A 305 -3.27 -3.93 31.27
N LEU A 306 -3.61 -4.63 30.19
CA LEU A 306 -4.08 -6.01 30.21
C LEU A 306 -3.03 -6.98 29.68
N HIS A 307 -2.32 -6.59 28.61
CA HIS A 307 -1.32 -7.43 27.97
C HIS A 307 -0.18 -6.61 27.39
N ARG A 308 1.01 -7.21 27.35
CA ARG A 308 2.20 -6.68 26.69
C ARG A 308 3.00 -7.82 26.10
N ASP A 309 3.37 -7.67 24.84
CA ASP A 309 4.40 -8.46 24.18
C ASP A 309 5.58 -7.55 23.76
N ASN A 310 6.45 -8.05 22.88
CA ASN A 310 7.66 -7.34 22.44
C ASN A 310 7.36 -6.12 21.55
N GLY A 311 6.24 -6.11 20.83
CA GLY A 311 5.89 -5.08 19.85
C GLY A 311 4.62 -4.29 20.18
N TYR A 312 3.75 -4.84 21.02
CA TYR A 312 2.38 -4.39 21.21
C TYR A 312 1.94 -4.48 22.68
N VAL A 313 0.95 -3.66 23.00
CA VAL A 313 0.25 -3.66 24.29
C VAL A 313 -1.25 -3.59 24.07
N VAL A 314 -2.00 -4.17 24.98
CA VAL A 314 -3.47 -4.10 25.02
C VAL A 314 -3.88 -3.44 26.33
N PHE A 315 -4.70 -2.41 26.22
CA PHE A 315 -5.26 -1.67 27.34
C PHE A 315 -6.79 -1.79 27.37
N GLU A 316 -7.32 -1.79 28.58
CA GLU A 316 -8.72 -1.44 28.88
C GLU A 316 -8.81 0.08 29.04
N VAL A 317 -9.86 0.68 28.47
CA VAL A 317 -10.19 2.10 28.67
C VAL A 317 -11.09 2.22 29.89
N VAL A 318 -10.60 2.92 30.91
CA VAL A 318 -11.33 3.16 32.16
C VAL A 318 -12.09 4.47 32.05
N TYR A 319 -13.41 4.38 31.94
CA TYR A 319 -14.30 5.53 31.97
C TYR A 319 -14.65 5.88 33.42
N PRO A 320 -14.42 7.14 33.85
CA PRO A 320 -14.90 7.58 35.16
C PRO A 320 -16.42 7.52 35.17
N SER A 321 -16.96 6.88 36.20
CA SER A 321 -18.39 6.73 36.46
C SER A 321 -19.06 8.01 36.93
#